data_AF-A0A812QPN1-F1
#
_entry.id   AF-A0A812QPN1-F1
#
_cell.length_a   1.000
_cell.length_b   1.000
_cell.length_c   1.000
_cell.angle_alpha   90.00
_cell.angle_beta   90.00
_cell.angle_gamma   90.00
#
_symmetry.space_group_name_H-M   'P 1'
#
loop_
_entity.id
_entity.type
_entity.pdbx_description
1 polymer ?
#
loop_
_entity_poly.entity_id
_entity_poly.type
_entity_poly.pdbx_seq_one_letter_code
_entity_poly.pdbx_strand_id
1 'polypeptide(L)'
;MVLEDLNDFELFRACGPLYPAFAIESLTSIILGLFFTYLALRIVVRTDVKQPINAVWLMIRDYISPAADQWWTLMKTWPDMPNKPCSDRIAYCRNLNIAMCIAQALAAFFSVFRWLHIGNVNGLRYLGYAFTCSLMQAELVVLIAPYVPCYKFNVVAVVIFTHAFLICGWIGSLHEGFLFEDASWEFFKSSWEVADLVITNKGITIGITASCLCFLCFVQMPFLALCYFCAGGCRANRDLPYHYLRLMCSVWFTWPAFPCWWMVSAEGLGLFGDAKSNAVGFAILNMISKGSFTLSMLKIGADHRRRWPDLAPANKRNQSWLVEKLQCYESEHPKGKEQKLQEKKTTEEEEDGESKVQQPAAGVETLWV
;
A
#
# COMPACT_ATOMS: atom_id res chain seq x y z
N MET A 1 2.46 32.82 32.70
CA MET A 1 1.46 33.72 32.10
C MET A 1 0.12 33.01 32.22
N VAL A 2 -0.76 33.50 33.07
CA VAL A 2 -2.02 32.83 33.44
C VAL A 2 -2.99 32.98 32.27
N LEU A 3 -3.54 31.87 31.78
CA LEU A 3 -4.37 31.76 30.58
C LEU A 3 -5.83 32.21 30.80
N GLU A 4 -6.15 32.83 31.93
CA GLU A 4 -7.52 33.04 32.40
C GLU A 4 -8.25 34.25 31.79
N ASP A 5 -7.57 35.17 31.08
CA ASP A 5 -8.18 36.41 30.57
C ASP A 5 -7.98 36.66 29.06
N LEU A 6 -7.71 35.64 28.25
CA LEU A 6 -7.69 35.81 26.78
C LEU A 6 -9.12 35.81 26.25
N ASN A 7 -9.62 36.99 25.85
CA ASN A 7 -10.85 37.14 25.07
C ASN A 7 -10.76 36.29 23.78
N ASP A 8 -11.87 35.66 23.36
CA ASP A 8 -11.93 34.79 22.18
C ASP A 8 -11.23 35.37 20.95
N PHE A 9 -11.32 36.69 20.76
CA PHE A 9 -10.65 37.39 19.66
C PHE A 9 -9.11 37.32 19.72
N GLU A 10 -8.52 37.44 20.92
CA GLU A 10 -7.07 37.34 21.12
C GLU A 10 -6.60 35.89 21.00
N LEU A 11 -7.43 34.93 21.43
CA LEU A 11 -7.20 33.51 21.20
C LEU A 11 -7.21 33.18 19.69
N PHE A 12 -8.19 33.68 18.94
CA PHE A 12 -8.24 33.54 17.47
C PHE A 12 -7.03 34.19 16.79
N ARG A 13 -6.58 35.36 17.27
CA ARG A 13 -5.40 36.05 16.73
C ARG A 13 -4.10 35.28 17.04
N ALA A 14 -3.97 34.73 18.25
CA ALA A 14 -2.83 33.91 18.66
C ALA A 14 -2.78 32.56 17.92
N CYS A 15 -3.95 31.96 17.65
CA CYS A 15 -4.08 30.72 16.87
C CYS A 15 -4.08 30.95 15.35
N GLY A 16 -4.26 32.19 14.89
CA GLY A 16 -4.25 32.61 13.48
C GLY A 16 -3.16 31.93 12.63
N PRO A 17 -1.88 31.97 13.07
CA PRO A 17 -0.77 31.35 12.35
C PRO A 17 -0.79 29.81 12.30
N LEU A 18 -1.55 29.14 13.18
CA LEU A 18 -1.69 27.68 13.23
C LEU A 18 -2.74 27.15 12.24
N TYR A 19 -3.76 27.94 11.87
CA TYR A 19 -4.80 27.50 10.93
C TYR A 19 -4.25 27.06 9.56
N PRO A 20 -3.31 27.79 8.92
CA PRO A 20 -2.69 27.30 7.69
C PRO A 20 -1.95 25.97 7.87
N ALA A 21 -1.36 25.75 9.06
CA ALA A 21 -0.65 24.51 9.35
C ALA A 21 -1.61 23.32 9.42
N PHE A 22 -2.71 23.50 10.15
CA PHE A 22 -3.76 22.50 10.22
C PHE A 22 -4.43 22.27 8.87
N ALA A 23 -4.72 23.33 8.11
CA ALA A 23 -5.33 23.21 6.79
C ALA A 23 -4.46 22.40 5.82
N ILE A 24 -3.14 22.63 5.81
CA ILE A 24 -2.19 21.88 4.98
C ILE A 24 -2.08 20.42 5.45
N GLU A 25 -2.00 20.18 6.76
CA GLU A 25 -1.97 18.82 7.30
C GLU A 25 -3.26 18.05 6.93
N SER A 26 -4.42 18.65 7.16
CA SER A 26 -5.72 18.07 6.82
C SER A 26 -5.86 17.82 5.32
N LEU A 27 -5.49 18.78 4.47
CA LEU A 27 -5.52 18.63 3.01
C LEU A 27 -4.61 17.49 2.56
N THR A 28 -3.40 17.44 3.11
CA THR A 28 -2.42 16.39 2.82
C THR A 28 -2.95 15.01 3.22
N SER A 29 -3.56 14.90 4.40
CA SER A 29 -4.21 13.68 4.87
C SER A 29 -5.39 13.26 4.00
N ILE A 30 -6.21 14.20 3.53
CA ILE A 30 -7.31 13.92 2.59
C ILE A 30 -6.75 13.39 1.25
N ILE A 31 -5.74 14.05 0.68
CA ILE A 31 -5.08 13.61 -0.57
C ILE A 31 -4.52 12.20 -0.41
N LEU A 32 -3.82 11.95 0.69
CA LEU A 32 -3.26 10.64 1.00
C LEU A 32 -4.36 9.57 1.14
N GLY A 33 -5.44 9.90 1.85
CA GLY A 33 -6.60 9.03 2.01
C GLY A 33 -7.24 8.66 0.68
N LEU A 34 -7.51 9.66 -0.17
CA LEU A 34 -8.07 9.47 -1.50
C LEU A 34 -7.15 8.63 -2.41
N PHE A 35 -5.84 8.86 -2.35
CA PHE A 35 -4.86 8.09 -3.12
C PHE A 35 -4.90 6.59 -2.78
N PHE A 36 -4.90 6.23 -1.49
CA PHE A 36 -4.93 4.82 -1.10
C PHE A 36 -6.30 4.18 -1.29
N THR A 37 -7.39 4.93 -1.13
CA THR A 37 -8.73 4.46 -1.51
C THR A 37 -8.79 4.13 -3.00
N TYR A 38 -8.23 4.99 -3.86
CA TYR A 38 -8.12 4.73 -5.30
C TYR A 38 -7.29 3.48 -5.60
N LEU A 39 -6.15 3.28 -4.92
CA LEU A 39 -5.36 2.07 -5.08
C LEU A 39 -6.13 0.81 -4.63
N ALA A 40 -6.84 0.86 -3.50
CA ALA A 40 -7.67 -0.24 -3.04
C ALA A 40 -8.73 -0.62 -4.08
N LEU A 41 -9.43 0.38 -4.63
CA LEU A 41 -10.39 0.20 -5.73
C LEU A 41 -9.74 -0.43 -6.96
N ARG A 42 -8.57 0.05 -7.37
CA ARG A 42 -7.83 -0.49 -8.50
C ARG A 42 -7.44 -1.95 -8.30
N ILE A 43 -7.08 -2.34 -7.07
CA ILE A 43 -6.79 -3.74 -6.75
C ILE A 43 -8.07 -4.59 -6.88
N VAL A 44 -9.22 -4.11 -6.41
CA VAL A 44 -10.49 -4.82 -6.44
C VAL A 44 -11.01 -4.96 -7.87
N VAL A 45 -11.29 -3.84 -8.54
CA VAL A 45 -12.10 -3.74 -9.76
C VAL A 45 -11.35 -4.23 -11.00
N ARG A 46 -10.01 -4.18 -11.01
CA ARG A 46 -9.14 -4.54 -12.16
C ARG A 46 -9.38 -3.76 -13.46
N THR A 47 -10.43 -2.94 -13.56
CA THR A 47 -10.76 -2.03 -14.67
C THR A 47 -10.79 -0.57 -14.20
N ASP A 48 -10.80 0.36 -15.16
CA ASP A 48 -10.89 1.79 -14.86
C ASP A 48 -12.28 2.13 -14.32
N VAL A 49 -12.32 2.71 -13.12
CA VAL A 49 -13.57 3.04 -12.43
C VAL A 49 -14.17 4.31 -13.04
N LYS A 50 -15.29 4.20 -13.75
CA LYS A 50 -15.98 5.36 -14.36
C LYS A 50 -16.61 6.31 -13.35
N GLN A 51 -17.04 5.80 -12.19
CA GLN A 51 -17.66 6.59 -11.12
C GLN A 51 -16.93 6.36 -9.79
N PRO A 52 -15.83 7.08 -9.52
CA PRO A 52 -14.95 6.80 -8.39
C PRO A 52 -15.66 6.96 -7.05
N ILE A 53 -16.48 8.00 -6.87
CA ILE A 53 -17.14 8.31 -5.58
C ILE A 53 -18.11 7.18 -5.17
N ASN A 54 -18.96 6.72 -6.08
CA ASN A 54 -19.90 5.62 -5.81
C ASN A 54 -19.15 4.32 -5.50
N ALA A 55 -18.06 4.05 -6.23
CA ALA A 55 -17.23 2.88 -5.97
C ALA A 55 -16.52 2.95 -4.61
N VAL A 56 -16.04 4.13 -4.19
CA VAL A 56 -15.46 4.34 -2.85
C VAL A 56 -16.49 4.04 -1.76
N TRP A 57 -17.69 4.61 -1.87
CA TRP A 57 -18.75 4.41 -0.88
C TRP A 57 -19.16 2.95 -0.78
N LEU A 58 -19.34 2.28 -1.92
CA LEU A 58 -19.62 0.86 -1.97
C LEU A 58 -18.48 0.06 -1.36
N MET A 59 -17.23 0.34 -1.71
CA MET A 59 -16.07 -0.34 -1.11
C MET A 59 -16.06 -0.16 0.41
N ILE A 60 -16.33 1.03 0.95
CA ILE A 60 -16.35 1.24 2.40
C ILE A 60 -17.50 0.43 3.04
N ARG A 61 -18.73 0.56 2.54
CA ARG A 61 -19.90 -0.12 3.11
C ARG A 61 -19.78 -1.64 3.01
N ASP A 62 -19.43 -2.12 1.82
CA ASP A 62 -19.46 -3.52 1.46
C ASP A 62 -18.16 -4.23 1.89
N TYR A 63 -17.00 -3.58 1.89
CA TYR A 63 -15.78 -4.22 2.38
C TYR A 63 -15.80 -4.35 3.91
N ILE A 64 -16.08 -3.28 4.66
CA ILE A 64 -15.83 -3.26 6.12
C ILE A 64 -16.63 -4.32 6.89
N SER A 65 -17.89 -4.56 6.54
CA SER A 65 -18.77 -5.46 7.30
C SER A 65 -18.36 -6.95 7.23
N PRO A 66 -18.16 -7.57 6.05
CA PRO A 66 -17.62 -8.94 5.93
C PRO A 66 -16.09 -9.00 5.94
N ALA A 67 -15.38 -7.87 5.88
CA ALA A 67 -13.92 -7.84 5.86
C ALA A 67 -13.34 -8.51 7.09
N ALA A 68 -13.87 -8.30 8.29
CA ALA A 68 -13.28 -8.86 9.50
C ALA A 68 -13.18 -10.40 9.44
N ASP A 69 -14.26 -11.08 9.05
CA ASP A 69 -14.29 -12.54 8.93
C ASP A 69 -13.42 -13.06 7.78
N GLN A 70 -13.43 -12.34 6.64
CA GLN A 70 -12.57 -12.67 5.49
C GLN A 70 -11.10 -12.46 5.81
N TRP A 71 -10.77 -11.39 6.53
CA TRP A 71 -9.44 -11.09 7.04
C TRP A 71 -8.98 -12.15 8.01
N TRP A 72 -9.82 -12.51 8.96
CA TRP A 72 -9.52 -13.57 9.92
C TRP A 72 -9.25 -14.91 9.23
N THR A 73 -10.10 -15.26 8.27
CA THR A 73 -9.94 -16.46 7.45
C THR A 73 -8.66 -16.42 6.62
N LEU A 74 -8.37 -15.28 5.99
CA LEU A 74 -7.14 -15.06 5.24
C LEU A 74 -5.93 -15.26 6.15
N MET A 75 -5.89 -14.59 7.31
CA MET A 75 -4.79 -14.71 8.25
C MET A 75 -4.57 -16.15 8.69
N LYS A 76 -5.62 -16.95 8.93
CA LYS A 76 -5.44 -18.38 9.27
C LYS A 76 -4.68 -19.20 8.23
N THR A 77 -4.62 -18.77 6.97
CA THR A 77 -3.93 -19.49 5.89
C THR A 77 -2.44 -19.18 5.78
N TRP A 78 -1.93 -18.13 6.44
CA TRP A 78 -0.52 -17.72 6.35
C TRP A 78 0.48 -18.83 6.72
N PRO A 79 0.23 -19.72 7.71
CA PRO A 79 1.18 -20.77 8.10
C PRO A 79 1.40 -21.82 7.02
N ASP A 80 0.44 -21.97 6.09
CA ASP A 80 0.44 -23.01 5.05
C ASP A 80 1.03 -22.52 3.72
N MET A 81 1.40 -21.23 3.61
CA MET A 81 1.95 -20.63 2.39
C MET A 81 3.16 -21.36 1.79
N PRO A 82 4.08 -21.99 2.56
CA PRO A 82 5.16 -22.79 1.98
C PRO A 82 4.69 -23.95 1.09
N ASN A 83 3.47 -24.45 1.32
CA ASN A 83 2.88 -25.56 0.58
C ASN A 83 1.94 -25.11 -0.56
N LYS A 84 1.73 -23.80 -0.71
CA LYS A 84 0.83 -23.22 -1.71
C LYS A 84 1.59 -22.82 -2.97
N PRO A 85 0.99 -22.94 -4.17
CA PRO A 85 1.61 -22.48 -5.41
C PRO A 85 1.83 -20.96 -5.42
N CYS A 86 2.72 -20.46 -6.28
CA CYS A 86 3.05 -19.03 -6.35
C CYS A 86 1.80 -18.15 -6.64
N SER A 87 0.87 -18.63 -7.46
CA SER A 87 -0.41 -17.96 -7.75
C SER A 87 -1.23 -17.66 -6.49
N ASP A 88 -1.29 -18.60 -5.56
CA ASP A 88 -2.05 -18.49 -4.32
C ASP A 88 -1.37 -17.52 -3.35
N ARG A 89 -0.04 -17.56 -3.27
CA ARG A 89 0.75 -16.61 -2.46
C ARG A 89 0.61 -15.18 -2.99
N ILE A 90 0.63 -14.99 -4.31
CA ILE A 90 0.35 -13.70 -4.94
C ILE A 90 -1.07 -13.23 -4.64
N ALA A 91 -2.06 -14.12 -4.71
CA ALA A 91 -3.46 -13.78 -4.37
C ALA A 91 -3.61 -13.39 -2.90
N TYR A 92 -2.93 -14.10 -2.00
CA TYR A 92 -2.85 -13.79 -0.58
C TYR A 92 -2.26 -12.39 -0.37
N CYS A 93 -1.09 -12.10 -0.93
CA CYS A 93 -0.45 -10.78 -0.81
C CYS A 93 -1.28 -9.67 -1.47
N ARG A 94 -2.03 -9.97 -2.54
CA ARG A 94 -2.97 -8.99 -3.11
C ARG A 94 -4.08 -8.62 -2.12
N ASN A 95 -4.64 -9.58 -1.39
CA ASN A 95 -5.62 -9.29 -0.34
C ASN A 95 -4.99 -8.48 0.79
N LEU A 96 -3.73 -8.80 1.16
CA LEU A 96 -2.99 -8.00 2.14
C LEU A 96 -2.83 -6.54 1.71
N ASN A 97 -2.48 -6.29 0.46
CA ASN A 97 -2.40 -4.95 -0.10
C ASN A 97 -3.74 -4.20 -0.04
N ILE A 98 -4.89 -4.88 -0.17
CA ILE A 98 -6.20 -4.22 -0.05
C ILE A 98 -6.38 -3.64 1.35
N ALA A 99 -6.18 -4.39 2.44
CA ALA A 99 -6.29 -3.74 3.75
C ALA A 99 -5.12 -2.84 4.07
N MET A 100 -3.93 -3.05 3.51
CA MET A 100 -2.87 -2.07 3.66
C MET A 100 -3.36 -0.71 3.14
N CYS A 101 -3.94 -0.66 1.92
CA CYS A 101 -4.50 0.55 1.35
C CYS A 101 -5.68 1.10 2.17
N ILE A 102 -6.62 0.24 2.60
CA ILE A 102 -7.78 0.69 3.38
C ILE A 102 -7.35 1.21 4.75
N ALA A 103 -6.49 0.50 5.48
CA ALA A 103 -5.97 0.93 6.77
C ALA A 103 -5.20 2.25 6.65
N GLN A 104 -4.39 2.42 5.61
CA GLN A 104 -3.69 3.67 5.34
C GLN A 104 -4.67 4.81 5.02
N ALA A 105 -5.73 4.54 4.25
CA ALA A 105 -6.77 5.51 3.96
C ALA A 105 -7.54 5.93 5.21
N LEU A 106 -7.97 4.97 6.03
CA LEU A 106 -8.63 5.23 7.30
C LEU A 106 -7.73 6.03 8.25
N ALA A 107 -6.47 5.64 8.42
CA ALA A 107 -5.52 6.38 9.25
C ALA A 107 -5.35 7.82 8.75
N ALA A 108 -5.29 8.02 7.44
CA ALA A 108 -5.19 9.35 6.84
C ALA A 108 -6.46 10.18 7.10
N PHE A 109 -7.66 9.66 6.82
CA PHE A 109 -8.91 10.38 7.09
C PHE A 109 -9.11 10.67 8.58
N PHE A 110 -8.83 9.70 9.46
CA PHE A 110 -8.94 9.92 10.90
C PHE A 110 -7.94 10.95 11.42
N SER A 111 -6.77 11.08 10.79
CA SER A 111 -5.78 12.07 11.19
C SER A 111 -6.24 13.52 11.00
N VAL A 112 -7.24 13.77 10.14
CA VAL A 112 -7.86 15.09 9.97
C VAL A 112 -8.52 15.56 11.27
N PHE A 113 -9.10 14.64 12.05
CA PHE A 113 -9.76 14.96 13.32
C PHE A 113 -8.79 15.17 14.48
N ARG A 114 -7.50 14.90 14.27
CA ARG A 114 -6.42 15.03 15.26
C ARG A 114 -6.63 14.28 16.59
N TRP A 115 -7.47 13.23 16.60
CA TRP A 115 -7.84 12.52 17.83
C TRP A 115 -6.68 11.89 18.59
N LEU A 116 -5.59 11.53 17.92
CA LEU A 116 -4.41 10.90 18.54
C LEU A 116 -3.15 11.76 18.38
N HIS A 117 -3.31 13.08 18.35
CA HIS A 117 -2.17 14.00 18.34
C HIS A 117 -1.70 14.29 19.76
N ILE A 118 -0.41 14.10 20.01
CA ILE A 118 0.26 14.51 21.25
C ILE A 118 1.30 15.54 20.85
N GLY A 119 1.08 16.81 21.20
CA GLY A 119 1.86 17.92 20.66
C GLY A 119 1.77 17.98 19.12
N ASN A 120 2.92 18.02 18.46
CA ASN A 120 3.02 18.00 16.99
C ASN A 120 3.11 16.59 16.39
N VAL A 121 3.00 15.54 17.22
CA VAL A 121 3.14 14.14 16.78
C VAL A 121 1.78 13.54 16.47
N ASN A 122 1.61 13.08 15.23
CA ASN A 122 0.39 12.42 14.76
C ASN A 122 0.45 10.90 15.06
N GLY A 123 -0.20 10.45 16.14
CA GLY A 123 -0.20 9.04 16.54
C GLY A 123 -0.88 8.11 15.54
N LEU A 124 -1.92 8.58 14.83
CA LEU A 124 -2.62 7.77 13.81
C LEU A 124 -1.70 7.42 12.64
N ARG A 125 -0.73 8.29 12.33
CA ARG A 125 0.31 8.02 11.34
C ARG A 125 1.17 6.81 11.75
N TYR A 126 1.65 6.79 12.99
CA TYR A 126 2.45 5.68 13.52
C TYR A 126 1.63 4.38 13.65
N LEU A 127 0.37 4.46 14.07
CA LEU A 127 -0.53 3.31 14.10
C LEU A 127 -0.76 2.73 12.69
N GLY A 128 -1.00 3.60 11.71
CA GLY A 128 -1.12 3.22 10.31
C GLY A 128 0.16 2.54 9.81
N TYR A 129 1.33 3.06 10.18
CA TYR A 129 2.61 2.43 9.81
C TYR A 129 2.80 1.07 10.48
N ALA A 130 2.47 0.93 11.77
CA ALA A 130 2.63 -0.32 12.51
C ALA A 130 1.89 -1.48 11.83
N PHE A 131 0.66 -1.21 11.40
CA PHE A 131 -0.13 -2.17 10.63
C PHE A 131 0.44 -2.40 9.22
N THR A 132 0.59 -1.33 8.44
CA THR A 132 0.90 -1.43 7.01
C THR A 132 2.32 -1.92 6.72
N CYS A 133 3.33 -1.43 7.44
CA CYS A 133 4.73 -1.82 7.23
C CYS A 133 4.96 -3.28 7.61
N SER A 134 4.28 -3.77 8.65
CA SER A 134 4.36 -5.16 9.05
C SER A 134 3.78 -6.10 8.00
N LEU A 135 2.68 -5.72 7.36
CA LEU A 135 2.12 -6.46 6.22
C LEU A 135 3.08 -6.46 5.03
N MET A 136 3.68 -5.33 4.67
CA MET A 136 4.66 -5.26 3.58
C MET A 136 5.86 -6.19 3.81
N GLN A 137 6.40 -6.24 5.02
CA GLN A 137 7.51 -7.14 5.36
C GLN A 137 7.09 -8.61 5.34
N ALA A 138 5.91 -8.93 5.88
CA ALA A 138 5.35 -10.27 5.81
C ALA A 138 5.16 -10.71 4.35
N GLU A 139 4.67 -9.83 3.46
CA GLU A 139 4.51 -10.13 2.03
C GLU A 139 5.83 -10.50 1.35
N LEU A 140 6.94 -9.81 1.67
CA LEU A 140 8.26 -10.15 1.13
C LEU A 140 8.66 -11.59 1.49
N VAL A 141 8.35 -12.05 2.70
CA VAL A 141 8.64 -13.42 3.14
C VAL A 141 7.66 -14.42 2.51
N VAL A 142 6.37 -14.10 2.50
CA VAL A 142 5.29 -14.96 1.98
C VAL A 142 5.46 -15.28 0.50
N LEU A 143 5.87 -14.31 -0.32
CA LEU A 143 5.99 -14.52 -1.77
C LEU A 143 6.94 -15.67 -2.15
N ILE A 144 8.00 -15.84 -1.37
CA ILE A 144 9.03 -16.86 -1.57
C ILE A 144 9.00 -17.95 -0.49
N ALA A 145 7.87 -18.07 0.23
CA ALA A 145 7.72 -18.91 1.43
C ALA A 145 8.31 -20.33 1.34
N PRO A 146 8.15 -21.10 0.24
CA PRO A 146 8.69 -22.47 0.17
C PRO A 146 10.22 -22.54 0.32
N TYR A 147 10.92 -21.44 0.04
CA TYR A 147 12.38 -21.36 0.01
C TYR A 147 12.96 -20.63 1.22
N VAL A 148 12.12 -20.15 2.13
CA VAL A 148 12.57 -19.46 3.35
C VAL A 148 12.71 -20.51 4.46
N PRO A 149 13.94 -20.81 4.93
CA PRO A 149 14.12 -21.74 6.04
C PRO A 149 13.46 -21.17 7.29
N CYS A 150 12.82 -22.05 8.08
CA CYS A 150 12.07 -21.64 9.27
C CYS A 150 11.05 -20.52 8.96
N TYR A 151 10.35 -20.61 7.82
CA TYR A 151 9.39 -19.60 7.32
C TYR A 151 8.54 -18.93 8.43
N LYS A 152 7.93 -19.73 9.32
CA LYS A 152 7.06 -19.20 10.39
C LYS A 152 7.79 -18.25 11.32
N PHE A 153 9.00 -18.62 11.73
CA PHE A 153 9.86 -17.78 12.55
C PHE A 153 10.24 -16.51 11.82
N ASN A 154 10.62 -16.60 10.53
CA ASN A 154 10.96 -15.45 9.72
C ASN A 154 9.80 -14.44 9.60
N VAL A 155 8.58 -14.90 9.29
CA VAL A 155 7.39 -14.02 9.21
C VAL A 155 7.12 -13.32 10.55
N VAL A 156 7.13 -14.07 11.65
CA VAL A 156 6.88 -13.50 12.98
C VAL A 156 7.98 -12.52 13.38
N ALA A 157 9.25 -12.86 13.13
CA ALA A 157 10.39 -12.01 13.43
C ALA A 157 10.29 -10.67 12.68
N VAL A 158 10.06 -10.66 11.37
CA VAL A 158 9.97 -9.39 10.62
C VAL A 158 8.83 -8.51 11.11
N VAL A 159 7.70 -9.10 11.50
CA VAL A 159 6.57 -8.36 12.09
C VAL A 159 6.96 -7.77 13.43
N ILE A 160 7.59 -8.55 14.33
CA ILE A 160 8.03 -8.07 15.64
C ILE A 160 9.06 -6.94 15.50
N PHE A 161 10.09 -7.12 14.69
CA PHE A 161 11.11 -6.10 14.46
C PHE A 161 10.53 -4.82 13.85
N THR A 162 9.55 -4.95 12.94
CA THR A 162 8.86 -3.79 12.35
C THR A 162 8.03 -3.04 13.39
N HIS A 163 7.30 -3.75 14.26
CA HIS A 163 6.55 -3.12 15.36
C HIS A 163 7.48 -2.45 16.37
N ALA A 164 8.57 -3.12 16.77
CA ALA A 164 9.55 -2.56 17.69
C ALA A 164 10.15 -1.26 17.14
N PHE A 165 10.57 -1.26 15.87
CA PHE A 165 11.04 -0.07 15.15
C PHE A 165 10.01 1.08 15.20
N LEU A 166 8.73 0.81 14.93
CA LEU A 166 7.70 1.85 14.84
C LEU A 166 7.22 2.35 16.20
N ILE A 167 7.10 1.48 17.19
CA ILE A 167 6.73 1.85 18.56
C ILE A 167 7.85 2.70 19.18
N CYS A 168 9.10 2.27 19.05
CA CYS A 168 10.24 3.04 19.57
C CYS A 168 10.38 4.38 18.85
N GLY A 169 10.16 4.42 17.52
CA GLY A 169 10.18 5.66 16.76
C GLY A 169 9.06 6.62 17.18
N TRP A 170 7.87 6.09 17.48
CA TRP A 170 6.77 6.90 18.00
C TRP A 170 7.10 7.45 19.39
N ILE A 171 7.54 6.60 20.33
CA ILE A 171 7.95 7.01 21.69
C ILE A 171 9.05 8.07 21.62
N GLY A 172 10.08 7.86 20.79
CA GLY A 172 11.15 8.83 20.59
C GLY A 172 10.68 10.15 20.01
N SER A 173 9.61 10.15 19.20
CA SER A 173 9.00 11.38 18.67
C SER A 173 8.22 12.15 19.74
N LEU A 174 7.70 11.47 20.77
CA LEU A 174 7.01 12.10 21.89
C LEU A 174 7.98 12.76 22.88
N HIS A 175 9.25 12.36 22.87
CA HIS A 175 10.27 12.99 23.71
C HIS A 175 10.74 14.33 23.11
N GLU A 176 10.70 15.37 23.94
CA GLU A 176 11.31 16.66 23.65
C GLU A 176 12.83 16.60 23.79
N GLY A 177 13.52 17.59 23.20
CA GLY A 177 14.98 17.71 23.27
C GLY A 177 15.75 16.98 22.16
N PHE A 178 17.07 17.06 22.27
CA PHE A 178 18.03 16.52 21.31
C PHE A 178 18.35 15.03 21.57
N LEU A 179 18.94 14.37 20.56
CA LEU A 179 19.38 12.97 20.65
C LEU A 179 20.59 12.79 21.60
N PHE A 180 21.38 13.84 21.73
CA PHE A 180 22.58 13.90 22.57
C PHE A 180 22.47 15.14 23.47
N GLU A 181 23.13 15.12 24.63
CA GLU A 181 23.23 16.31 25.45
C GLU A 181 24.06 17.38 24.73
N ASP A 182 23.61 18.65 24.74
CA ASP A 182 24.21 19.73 23.94
C ASP A 182 25.72 19.88 24.18
N ALA A 183 26.15 19.84 25.44
CA ALA A 183 27.57 19.91 25.79
C ALA A 183 28.36 18.74 25.19
N SER A 184 27.82 17.52 25.29
CA SER A 184 28.44 16.30 24.76
C SER A 184 28.56 16.33 23.22
N TRP A 185 27.58 16.93 22.55
CA TRP A 185 27.57 17.08 21.10
C TRP A 185 28.66 18.06 20.63
N GLU A 186 28.84 19.18 21.32
CA GLU A 186 29.91 20.13 21.00
C GLU A 186 31.31 19.54 21.25
N PHE A 187 31.48 18.77 22.33
CA PHE A 187 32.73 18.03 22.56
C PHE A 187 33.02 17.04 21.44
N PHE A 188 32.04 16.23 21.05
CA PHE A 188 32.17 15.27 19.95
C PHE A 188 32.59 15.93 18.62
N LYS A 189 32.07 17.12 18.28
CA LYS A 189 32.50 17.83 17.06
C LYS A 189 33.99 18.18 17.07
N SER A 190 34.56 18.41 18.25
CA SER A 190 35.97 18.76 18.41
C SER A 190 36.88 17.54 18.49
N SER A 191 36.47 16.48 19.21
CA SER A 191 37.29 15.29 19.46
C SER A 191 37.13 14.20 18.41
N TRP A 192 35.97 14.13 17.75
CA TRP A 192 35.52 13.00 16.93
C TRP A 192 35.45 11.66 17.69
N GLU A 193 35.47 11.68 19.03
CA GLU A 193 35.42 10.48 19.86
C GLU A 193 33.97 10.16 20.28
N VAL A 194 33.46 8.99 19.87
CA VAL A 194 32.08 8.55 20.19
C VAL A 194 31.86 8.39 21.69
N ALA A 195 32.93 8.16 22.46
CA ALA A 195 32.87 8.04 23.93
C ALA A 195 32.43 9.35 24.62
N ASP A 196 32.59 10.50 23.95
CA ASP A 196 32.20 11.80 24.49
C ASP A 196 30.69 12.08 24.35
N LEU A 197 29.97 11.27 23.57
CA LEU A 197 28.53 11.46 23.35
C LEU A 197 27.72 10.90 24.52
N VAL A 198 27.00 11.79 25.20
CA VAL A 198 26.01 11.40 26.22
C VAL A 198 24.65 11.27 25.53
N ILE A 199 24.19 10.02 25.40
CA ILE A 199 22.94 9.69 24.70
C ILE A 199 21.75 9.96 25.62
N THR A 200 20.78 10.75 25.15
CA THR A 200 19.55 11.03 25.89
C THR A 200 18.56 9.86 25.82
N ASN A 201 17.49 9.87 26.62
CA ASN A 201 16.40 8.89 26.49
C ASN A 201 15.79 8.87 25.06
N LYS A 202 15.73 10.03 24.41
CA LYS A 202 15.35 10.14 23.00
C LYS A 202 16.38 9.47 22.09
N GLY A 203 17.67 9.73 22.30
CA GLY A 203 18.75 9.05 21.59
C GLY A 203 18.68 7.52 21.71
N ILE A 204 18.41 6.98 22.90
CA ILE A 204 18.30 5.53 23.14
C ILE A 204 17.13 4.92 22.34
N THR A 205 15.94 5.52 22.45
CA THR A 205 14.73 5.03 21.75
C THR A 205 14.87 5.08 20.23
N ILE A 206 15.50 6.14 19.71
CA ILE A 206 15.82 6.25 18.27
C ILE A 206 16.96 5.30 17.87
N GLY A 207 17.91 5.02 18.77
CA GLY A 207 18.95 4.01 18.55
C GLY A 207 18.38 2.60 18.36
N ILE A 208 17.38 2.21 19.15
CA ILE A 208 16.64 0.95 18.97
C ILE A 208 15.93 0.93 17.60
N THR A 209 15.25 2.03 17.27
CA THR A 209 14.56 2.24 15.98
C THR A 209 15.52 2.03 14.80
N ALA A 210 16.68 2.68 14.82
CA ALA A 210 17.71 2.55 13.80
C ALA A 210 18.27 1.12 13.72
N SER A 211 18.50 0.48 14.87
CA SER A 211 19.02 -0.90 14.94
C SER A 211 18.06 -1.91 14.32
N CYS A 212 16.76 -1.82 14.63
CA CYS A 212 15.73 -2.68 14.04
C CYS A 212 15.62 -2.46 12.53
N LEU A 213 15.67 -1.21 12.07
CA LEU A 213 15.66 -0.92 10.63
C LEU A 213 16.91 -1.46 9.93
N CYS A 214 18.09 -1.29 10.53
CA CYS A 214 19.33 -1.83 10.01
C CYS A 214 19.26 -3.36 9.88
N PHE A 215 18.72 -4.05 10.89
CA PHE A 215 18.49 -5.49 10.80
C PHE A 215 17.57 -5.85 9.63
N LEU A 216 16.43 -5.16 9.46
CA LEU A 216 15.51 -5.42 8.36
C LEU A 216 16.15 -5.16 6.98
N CYS A 217 16.87 -4.05 6.82
CA CYS A 217 17.43 -3.62 5.53
C CYS A 217 18.74 -4.33 5.17
N PHE A 218 19.61 -4.62 6.13
CA PHE A 218 20.97 -5.15 5.88
C PHE A 218 21.16 -6.61 6.27
N VAL A 219 20.23 -7.20 7.03
CA VAL A 219 20.29 -8.63 7.37
C VAL A 219 19.12 -9.37 6.70
N GLN A 220 17.88 -8.98 7.00
CA GLN A 220 16.71 -9.71 6.53
C GLN A 220 16.52 -9.63 5.01
N MET A 221 16.54 -8.43 4.42
CA MET A 221 16.34 -8.30 2.96
C MET A 221 17.45 -9.00 2.15
N PRO A 222 18.75 -8.86 2.47
CA PRO A 222 19.79 -9.63 1.79
C PRO A 222 19.65 -11.14 1.98
N PHE A 223 19.22 -11.60 3.15
CA PHE A 223 18.92 -13.01 3.39
C PHE A 223 17.79 -13.51 2.47
N LEU A 224 16.67 -12.78 2.35
CA LEU A 224 15.58 -13.13 1.45
C LEU A 224 16.01 -13.10 -0.03
N ALA A 225 16.85 -12.12 -0.40
CA ALA A 225 17.47 -12.05 -1.73
C ALA A 225 18.27 -13.31 -2.03
N LEU A 226 19.11 -13.75 -1.08
CA LEU A 226 19.92 -14.95 -1.20
C LEU A 226 19.04 -16.21 -1.35
N CYS A 227 18.00 -16.36 -0.52
CA CYS A 227 17.03 -17.45 -0.67
C CYS A 227 16.41 -17.46 -2.07
N TYR A 228 16.02 -16.29 -2.58
CA TYR A 228 15.46 -16.14 -3.93
C TYR A 228 16.46 -16.52 -5.03
N PHE A 229 17.71 -16.09 -4.92
CA PHE A 229 18.77 -16.44 -5.88
C PHE A 229 19.08 -17.94 -5.87
N CYS A 230 19.26 -18.53 -4.69
CA CYS A 230 19.52 -19.96 -4.53
C CYS A 230 18.38 -20.84 -5.08
N ALA A 231 17.15 -20.36 -5.00
CA ALA A 231 15.98 -21.03 -5.58
C ALA A 231 15.82 -20.81 -7.10
N GLY A 232 16.77 -20.15 -7.76
CA GLY A 232 16.77 -19.93 -9.21
C GLY A 232 15.88 -18.77 -9.68
N GLY A 233 15.58 -17.81 -8.81
CA GLY A 233 14.69 -16.67 -9.10
C GLY A 233 15.14 -15.74 -10.24
N CYS A 234 16.43 -15.77 -10.63
CA CYS A 234 16.92 -15.03 -11.80
C CYS A 234 16.39 -15.54 -13.14
N ARG A 235 15.81 -16.74 -13.18
CA ARG A 235 15.27 -17.36 -14.39
C ARG A 235 13.75 -17.36 -14.33
N ALA A 236 13.12 -17.58 -15.47
CA ALA A 236 11.68 -17.84 -15.48
C ALA A 236 11.40 -19.10 -14.65
N ASN A 237 10.83 -18.90 -13.47
CA ASN A 237 10.51 -19.96 -12.52
C ASN A 237 9.00 -19.90 -12.22
N ARG A 238 8.35 -21.07 -12.27
CA ARG A 238 6.91 -21.22 -12.03
C ARG A 238 6.54 -20.95 -10.56
N ASP A 239 7.46 -21.23 -9.65
CA ASP A 239 7.26 -21.19 -8.22
C ASP A 239 7.76 -19.90 -7.57
N LEU A 240 8.36 -18.97 -8.34
CA LEU A 240 8.89 -17.71 -7.84
C LEU A 240 8.37 -16.50 -8.61
N PRO A 241 8.11 -15.36 -7.94
CA PRO A 241 7.70 -14.14 -8.62
C PRO A 241 8.88 -13.50 -9.37
N TYR A 242 8.73 -13.28 -10.69
CA TYR A 242 9.81 -12.75 -11.54
C TYR A 242 10.30 -11.34 -11.16
N HIS A 243 9.42 -10.47 -10.64
CA HIS A 243 9.77 -9.10 -10.26
C HIS A 243 10.04 -8.93 -8.76
N TYR A 244 10.30 -10.02 -8.04
CA TYR A 244 10.51 -10.01 -6.59
C TYR A 244 11.66 -9.08 -6.14
N LEU A 245 12.83 -9.18 -6.77
CA LEU A 245 13.98 -8.34 -6.41
C LEU A 245 13.70 -6.86 -6.64
N ARG A 246 12.95 -6.49 -7.68
CA ARG A 246 12.54 -5.10 -7.92
C ARG A 246 11.62 -4.59 -6.82
N LEU A 247 10.67 -5.42 -6.37
CA LEU A 247 9.79 -5.11 -5.25
C LEU A 247 10.62 -4.88 -3.97
N MET A 248 11.52 -5.81 -3.65
CA MET A 248 12.40 -5.70 -2.48
C MET A 248 13.32 -4.49 -2.55
N CYS A 249 13.91 -4.18 -3.71
CA CYS A 249 14.70 -2.95 -3.92
C CYS A 249 13.86 -1.70 -3.63
N SER A 250 12.60 -1.68 -4.08
CA SER A 250 11.69 -0.57 -3.79
C SER A 250 11.59 -0.32 -2.28
N VAL A 251 11.38 -1.38 -1.50
CA VAL A 251 11.31 -1.30 -0.03
C VAL A 251 12.65 -0.86 0.56
N TRP A 252 13.76 -1.46 0.10
CA TRP A 252 15.11 -1.16 0.58
C TRP A 252 15.50 0.31 0.40
N PHE A 253 15.09 0.94 -0.71
CA PHE A 253 15.36 2.36 -0.95
C PHE A 253 14.37 3.30 -0.25
N THR A 254 13.09 2.95 -0.20
CA THR A 254 12.07 3.87 0.34
C THR A 254 12.00 3.85 1.86
N TRP A 255 12.40 2.75 2.52
CA TRP A 255 12.29 2.62 3.97
C TRP A 255 13.26 3.53 4.74
N PRO A 256 14.56 3.59 4.40
CA PRO A 256 15.50 4.53 5.02
C PRO A 256 15.12 6.00 4.80
N ALA A 257 14.36 6.32 3.76
CA ALA A 257 13.90 7.69 3.54
C ALA A 257 12.99 8.21 4.67
N PHE A 258 12.26 7.34 5.37
CA PHE A 258 11.41 7.73 6.51
C PHE A 258 12.20 8.23 7.72
N PRO A 259 13.17 7.49 8.30
CA PRO A 259 14.00 8.01 9.38
C PRO A 259 14.89 9.16 8.91
N CYS A 260 15.38 9.18 7.67
CA CYS A 260 16.09 10.35 7.15
C CYS A 260 15.19 11.61 7.18
N TRP A 261 13.94 11.48 6.73
CA TRP A 261 12.97 12.57 6.80
C TRP A 261 12.63 12.94 8.24
N TRP A 262 12.45 11.96 9.12
CA TRP A 262 12.21 12.17 10.54
C TRP A 262 13.36 12.93 11.20
N MET A 263 14.61 12.57 10.91
CA MET A 263 15.79 13.26 11.47
C MET A 263 15.83 14.74 11.09
N VAL A 264 15.44 15.09 9.86
CA VAL A 264 15.43 16.49 9.41
C VAL A 264 14.16 17.24 9.81
N SER A 265 13.10 16.54 10.24
CA SER A 265 11.83 17.18 10.59
C SER A 265 11.81 17.75 12.02
N ALA A 266 10.72 18.44 12.35
CA ALA A 266 10.45 18.96 13.68
C ALA A 266 10.41 17.88 14.79
N GLU A 267 10.24 16.61 14.45
CA GLU A 267 10.24 15.51 15.43
C GLU A 267 11.66 15.04 15.78
N GLY A 268 12.61 15.17 14.85
CA GLY A 268 14.01 14.78 15.01
C GLY A 268 14.90 15.93 15.47
N LEU A 269 15.77 16.39 14.58
CA LEU A 269 16.75 17.46 14.84
C LEU A 269 16.19 18.87 14.61
N GLY A 270 14.96 19.00 14.10
CA GLY A 270 14.30 20.29 13.93
C GLY A 270 14.86 21.16 12.81
N LEU A 271 15.61 20.61 11.84
CA LEU A 271 16.10 21.38 10.68
C LEU A 271 14.94 22.02 9.89
N PHE A 272 13.81 21.31 9.79
CA PHE A 272 12.54 21.86 9.36
C PHE A 272 11.59 21.98 10.57
N GLY A 273 11.54 23.17 11.17
CA GLY A 273 10.65 23.44 12.32
C GLY A 273 9.15 23.53 11.97
N ASP A 274 8.80 23.57 10.68
CA ASP A 274 7.40 23.72 10.25
C ASP A 274 6.68 22.36 10.17
N ALA A 275 5.66 22.20 11.02
CA ALA A 275 4.77 21.04 11.01
C ALA A 275 4.11 20.80 9.63
N LYS A 276 3.90 21.84 8.83
CA LYS A 276 3.36 21.74 7.45
C LYS A 276 4.23 20.87 6.58
N SER A 277 5.51 21.17 6.54
CA SER A 277 6.50 20.48 5.70
C SER A 277 6.59 19.02 6.12
N ASN A 278 6.53 18.76 7.43
CA ASN A 278 6.59 17.41 7.97
C ASN A 278 5.42 16.53 7.46
N ALA A 279 4.18 17.03 7.50
CA ALA A 279 3.01 16.32 7.00
C ALA A 279 3.11 16.00 5.50
N VAL A 280 3.50 17.01 4.70
CA VAL A 280 3.68 16.87 3.24
C VAL A 280 4.74 15.84 2.90
N GLY A 281 5.92 15.92 3.54
CA GLY A 281 7.02 14.99 3.28
C GLY A 281 6.65 13.54 3.61
N PHE A 282 6.02 13.30 4.76
CA PHE A 282 5.55 11.96 5.10
C PHE A 282 4.47 11.46 4.13
N ALA A 283 3.56 12.31 3.67
CA ALA A 283 2.55 11.90 2.70
C ALA A 283 3.17 11.50 1.35
N ILE A 284 4.11 12.29 0.84
CA ILE A 284 4.86 11.97 -0.39
C ILE A 284 5.60 10.65 -0.22
N LEU A 285 6.32 10.47 0.89
CA LEU A 285 7.03 9.21 1.18
C LEU A 285 6.08 8.02 1.25
N ASN A 286 4.88 8.18 1.79
CA ASN A 286 3.88 7.11 1.80
C ASN A 286 3.36 6.79 0.40
N MET A 287 3.01 7.80 -0.39
CA MET A 287 2.55 7.62 -1.77
C MET A 287 3.60 6.90 -2.61
N ILE A 288 4.87 7.30 -2.49
CA ILE A 288 5.98 6.66 -3.20
C ILE A 288 6.19 5.24 -2.65
N SER A 289 6.40 5.07 -1.34
CA SER A 289 6.77 3.78 -0.75
C SER A 289 5.68 2.72 -0.90
N LYS A 290 4.50 2.97 -0.32
CA LYS A 290 3.40 2.00 -0.34
C LYS A 290 2.73 1.94 -1.70
N GLY A 291 2.59 3.08 -2.38
CA GLY A 291 2.00 3.10 -3.73
C GLY A 291 2.84 2.34 -4.75
N SER A 292 4.16 2.55 -4.79
CA SER A 292 5.04 1.78 -5.69
C SER A 292 5.09 0.30 -5.32
N PHE A 293 5.05 -0.05 -4.04
CA PHE A 293 4.97 -1.42 -3.57
C PHE A 293 3.70 -2.11 -4.06
N THR A 294 2.51 -1.52 -3.81
CA THR A 294 1.23 -2.06 -4.27
C THR A 294 1.16 -2.19 -5.79
N LEU A 295 1.63 -1.19 -6.53
CA LEU A 295 1.67 -1.25 -8.01
C LEU A 295 2.62 -2.35 -8.50
N SER A 296 3.76 -2.54 -7.84
CA SER A 296 4.70 -3.61 -8.16
C SER A 296 4.11 -4.99 -7.86
N MET A 297 3.35 -5.14 -6.77
CA MET A 297 2.62 -6.36 -6.45
C MET A 297 1.53 -6.70 -7.48
N LEU A 298 0.77 -5.69 -7.92
CA LEU A 298 -0.20 -5.86 -9.00
C LEU A 298 0.48 -6.29 -10.31
N LYS A 299 1.64 -5.70 -10.62
CA LYS A 299 2.43 -6.06 -11.79
C LYS A 299 2.95 -7.50 -11.71
N ILE A 300 3.50 -7.92 -10.56
CA ILE A 300 3.92 -9.31 -10.32
C ILE A 300 2.77 -10.27 -10.62
N GLY A 301 1.58 -10.00 -10.10
CA GLY A 301 0.43 -10.86 -10.35
C GLY A 301 -0.06 -10.86 -11.80
N ALA A 302 -0.01 -9.72 -12.49
CA ALA A 302 -0.36 -9.63 -13.90
C ALA A 302 0.64 -10.41 -14.78
N ASP A 303 1.94 -10.22 -14.57
CA ASP A 303 2.98 -10.85 -15.36
C ASP A 303 3.08 -12.36 -15.07
N HIS A 304 2.84 -12.80 -13.83
CA HIS A 304 2.75 -14.22 -13.51
C HIS A 304 1.62 -14.91 -14.29
N ARG A 305 0.42 -14.30 -14.33
CA ARG A 305 -0.72 -14.85 -15.10
C ARG A 305 -0.46 -14.87 -16.61
N ARG A 306 0.24 -13.87 -17.14
CA ARG A 306 0.60 -13.80 -18.57
C ARG A 306 1.59 -14.90 -18.97
N ARG A 307 2.55 -15.21 -18.10
CA ARG A 307 3.58 -16.23 -18.37
C ARG A 307 3.07 -17.65 -18.17
N TRP A 308 2.19 -17.85 -17.20
CA TRP A 308 1.66 -19.16 -16.82
C TRP A 308 0.12 -19.15 -16.86
N PRO A 309 -0.48 -19.09 -18.07
CA PRO A 309 -1.93 -19.00 -18.20
C PRO A 309 -2.65 -20.27 -17.72
N ASP A 310 -2.00 -21.42 -17.78
CA ASP A 310 -2.48 -22.71 -17.25
C ASP A 310 -2.64 -22.71 -15.72
N LEU A 311 -1.86 -21.86 -15.04
CA LEU A 311 -1.92 -21.65 -13.59
C LEU A 311 -2.82 -20.49 -13.18
N ALA A 312 -3.32 -19.70 -14.14
CA ALA A 312 -4.31 -18.71 -13.80
C ALA A 312 -5.49 -19.49 -13.20
N PRO A 313 -5.92 -19.17 -11.96
CA PRO A 313 -6.98 -19.93 -11.32
C PRO A 313 -8.16 -20.00 -12.29
N ALA A 314 -8.53 -21.23 -12.70
CA ALA A 314 -9.68 -21.50 -13.58
C ALA A 314 -11.00 -20.93 -13.02
N ASN A 315 -10.95 -20.46 -11.77
CA ASN A 315 -12.03 -19.86 -11.02
C ASN A 315 -12.37 -18.44 -11.53
N LYS A 316 -13.21 -18.39 -12.56
CA LYS A 316 -14.23 -17.32 -12.71
C LYS A 316 -15.08 -17.15 -11.43
N ARG A 317 -15.17 -18.19 -10.58
CA ARG A 317 -15.98 -18.26 -9.34
C ARG A 317 -15.40 -17.59 -8.10
N ASN A 318 -14.12 -17.18 -8.09
CA ASN A 318 -13.51 -16.39 -7.01
C ASN A 318 -13.19 -14.96 -7.46
N GLN A 319 -13.99 -14.39 -8.36
CA GLN A 319 -14.12 -12.94 -8.32
C GLN A 319 -14.64 -12.61 -6.92
N SER A 320 -13.97 -11.70 -6.21
CA SER A 320 -14.51 -11.18 -4.96
C SER A 320 -15.96 -10.78 -5.26
N TRP A 321 -16.92 -11.19 -4.43
CA TRP A 321 -18.32 -10.77 -4.53
C TRP A 321 -18.47 -9.24 -4.71
N LEU A 322 -17.46 -8.47 -4.28
CA LEU A 322 -17.34 -7.04 -4.50
C LEU A 322 -17.10 -6.70 -5.98
N VAL A 323 -16.28 -7.48 -6.69
CA VAL A 323 -16.13 -7.41 -8.16
C VAL A 323 -17.44 -7.77 -8.85
N GLU A 324 -18.14 -8.82 -8.39
CA GLU A 324 -19.44 -9.19 -8.95
C GLU A 324 -20.47 -8.06 -8.79
N LYS A 325 -20.61 -7.49 -7.57
CA LYS A 325 -21.47 -6.33 -7.32
C LYS A 325 -21.07 -5.06 -8.08
N LEU A 326 -19.77 -4.77 -8.17
CA LEU A 326 -19.28 -3.59 -8.89
C LEU A 326 -19.43 -3.75 -10.41
N GLN A 327 -19.30 -4.97 -10.95
CA GLN A 327 -19.55 -5.26 -12.36
C GLN A 327 -21.03 -5.20 -12.73
N CYS A 328 -21.95 -5.68 -11.87
CA CYS A 328 -23.38 -5.53 -12.09
C CYS A 328 -23.78 -4.06 -12.30
N TYR A 329 -23.15 -3.14 -11.58
CA TYR A 329 -23.43 -1.71 -11.67
C TYR A 329 -22.91 -1.06 -12.96
N GLU A 330 -21.81 -1.56 -13.54
CA GLU A 330 -21.36 -1.12 -14.87
C GLU A 330 -22.27 -1.64 -16.00
N SER A 331 -22.92 -2.79 -15.80
CA SER A 331 -23.86 -3.38 -16.77
C SER A 331 -25.29 -2.85 -16.66
N GLU A 332 -25.69 -2.30 -15.52
CA GLU A 332 -27.05 -1.79 -15.26
C GLU A 332 -27.30 -0.38 -15.82
N HIS A 333 -26.28 0.30 -16.37
CA HIS A 333 -26.56 1.42 -17.26
C HIS A 333 -27.00 0.89 -18.63
N PRO A 334 -28.15 1.35 -19.17
CA PRO A 334 -28.78 0.70 -20.30
C PRO A 334 -27.93 0.87 -21.56
N LYS A 335 -27.12 -0.14 -21.87
CA LYS A 335 -26.64 -0.43 -23.23
C LYS A 335 -27.80 -0.65 -24.22
N GLY A 336 -29.04 -0.74 -23.71
CA GLY A 336 -30.26 -0.92 -24.48
C GLY A 336 -30.67 0.23 -25.41
N LYS A 337 -29.94 1.36 -25.46
CA LYS A 337 -30.16 2.36 -26.53
C LYS A 337 -29.20 2.22 -27.71
N GLU A 338 -27.93 1.86 -27.49
CA GLU A 338 -26.99 1.66 -28.59
C GLU A 338 -27.15 0.30 -29.27
N GLN A 339 -27.45 -0.76 -28.50
CA GLN A 339 -27.75 -2.08 -29.09
C GLN A 339 -29.08 -2.10 -29.85
N LYS A 340 -30.12 -1.40 -29.36
CA LYS A 340 -31.38 -1.28 -30.12
C LYS A 340 -31.25 -0.41 -31.36
N LEU A 341 -30.33 0.56 -31.39
CA LEU A 341 -30.07 1.36 -32.59
C LEU A 341 -29.24 0.59 -33.63
N GLN A 342 -28.37 -0.32 -33.19
CA GLN A 342 -27.66 -1.23 -34.08
C GLN A 342 -28.56 -2.35 -34.60
N GLU A 343 -29.35 -3.02 -33.75
CA GLU A 343 -30.33 -4.01 -34.23
C GLU A 343 -31.33 -3.39 -35.20
N LYS A 344 -31.85 -2.19 -34.91
CA LYS A 344 -32.78 -1.52 -35.83
C LYS A 344 -32.13 -1.14 -37.18
N LYS A 345 -30.84 -0.80 -37.20
CA LYS A 345 -30.11 -0.56 -38.45
C LYS A 345 -29.89 -1.84 -39.26
N THR A 346 -29.59 -2.95 -38.60
CA THR A 346 -29.39 -4.23 -39.29
C THR A 346 -30.70 -4.77 -39.85
N THR A 347 -31.83 -4.58 -39.16
CA THR A 347 -33.15 -5.00 -39.67
C THR A 347 -33.63 -4.14 -40.84
N GLU A 348 -33.36 -2.83 -40.85
CA GLU A 348 -33.67 -1.94 -41.99
C GLU A 348 -32.79 -2.25 -43.22
N GLU A 349 -31.53 -2.70 -43.04
CA GLU A 349 -30.66 -3.11 -44.16
C GLU A 349 -31.00 -4.50 -44.74
N GLU A 350 -31.56 -5.42 -43.94
CA GLU A 350 -32.02 -6.73 -44.44
C GLU A 350 -33.35 -6.65 -45.19
N GLU A 351 -34.29 -5.78 -44.79
CA GLU A 351 -35.57 -5.61 -45.51
C GLU A 351 -35.41 -4.95 -46.90
N ASP A 352 -34.38 -4.11 -47.10
CA ASP A 352 -34.08 -3.50 -48.41
C ASP A 352 -33.27 -4.44 -49.35
N GLY A 353 -32.75 -5.56 -48.83
CA GLY A 353 -31.93 -6.51 -49.59
C GLY A 353 -32.69 -7.66 -50.26
N GLU A 354 -33.92 -7.96 -49.84
CA GLU A 354 -34.63 -9.20 -50.22
C GLU A 354 -35.43 -9.11 -51.53
N SER A 355 -35.40 -7.97 -52.23
CA SER A 355 -36.09 -7.80 -53.50
C SER A 355 -35.11 -7.59 -54.66
N LYS A 356 -34.39 -8.65 -55.06
CA LYS A 356 -34.00 -8.86 -56.46
C LYS A 356 -33.39 -10.25 -56.75
N VAL A 357 -34.12 -10.98 -57.59
CA VAL A 357 -33.62 -11.86 -58.68
C VAL A 357 -33.32 -13.34 -58.34
N GLN A 358 -34.38 -14.15 -58.36
CA GLN A 358 -34.79 -15.03 -59.47
C GLN A 358 -33.73 -15.91 -60.19
N GLN A 359 -33.68 -17.18 -59.76
CA GLN A 359 -33.80 -18.44 -60.56
C GLN A 359 -32.72 -18.90 -61.59
N PRO A 360 -32.70 -20.21 -61.95
CA PRO A 360 -31.48 -21.01 -62.09
C PRO A 360 -31.31 -21.71 -63.45
N ALA A 361 -30.15 -22.36 -63.66
CA ALA A 361 -29.96 -23.54 -64.52
C ALA A 361 -28.56 -24.11 -64.23
N ALA A 362 -28.46 -25.32 -63.67
CA ALA A 362 -28.32 -26.60 -64.37
C ALA A 362 -26.89 -26.89 -64.86
N GLY A 363 -26.31 -27.94 -64.30
CA GLY A 363 -25.59 -28.93 -65.09
C GLY A 363 -24.06 -28.98 -64.96
N VAL A 364 -23.63 -30.22 -64.72
CA VAL A 364 -22.50 -30.93 -65.35
C VAL A 364 -21.38 -31.37 -64.39
N GLU A 365 -21.27 -32.70 -64.36
CA GLU A 365 -20.26 -33.57 -63.78
C GLU A 365 -18.85 -33.33 -64.34
N THR A 366 -17.81 -33.64 -63.55
CA THR A 366 -16.55 -34.37 -63.88
C THR A 366 -15.56 -34.12 -62.72
N LEU A 367 -15.12 -35.11 -61.92
CA LEU A 367 -14.17 -36.21 -62.13
C LEU A 367 -12.76 -35.79 -62.58
N TRP A 368 -11.74 -36.39 -61.93
CA TRP A 368 -10.27 -36.33 -62.16
C TRP A 368 -9.53 -35.14 -61.51
N VAL A 369 -8.44 -35.25 -60.73
CA VAL A 369 -7.46 -36.30 -60.34
C VAL A 369 -7.06 -36.03 -58.88
#